data_AF-A0A5F2AXI8-F1
#
_entry.id   AF-A0A5F2AXI8-F1
#
_cell.length_a   1.000
_cell.length_b   1.000
_cell.length_c   1.000
_cell.angle_alpha   90.00
_cell.angle_beta   90.00
_cell.angle_gamma   90.00
#
_symmetry.space_group_name_H-M   'P 1'
#
loop_
_entity.id
_entity.type
_entity.pdbx_description
1 polymer ?
#
loop_
_entity_poly.entity_id
_entity_poly.type
_entity_poly.pdbx_seq_one_letter_code
_entity_poly.pdbx_strand_id
1 'polypeptide(L)' 'MIELNSELIQKMRLKEGNRLLVLDNEKEYKFSSINGVRFTNQSSEADGVLLFANSSSSLKSAFLKILKSIGTET' A
#
# COMPACT_ATOMS: atom_id res chain seq x y z
N MET A 1 10.28 0.43 -12.62
CA MET A 1 9.62 -0.65 -11.86
C MET A 1 10.21 -0.60 -10.46
N ILE A 2 9.40 -0.34 -9.44
CA ILE A 2 9.92 -0.29 -8.07
C ILE A 2 9.93 -1.71 -7.53
N GLU A 3 11.10 -2.16 -7.11
CA GLU A 3 11.29 -3.51 -6.58
C GLU A 3 11.06 -3.48 -5.07
N LEU A 4 9.95 -4.05 -4.64
CA LEU A 4 9.67 -4.28 -3.23
C LEU A 4 10.53 -5.44 -2.73
N ASN A 5 11.35 -5.18 -1.71
CA ASN A 5 12.25 -6.17 -1.15
C ASN A 5 12.16 -6.21 0.39
N SER A 6 12.78 -7.23 0.96
CA SER A 6 12.82 -7.50 2.41
C SER A 6 13.29 -6.30 3.25
N GLU A 7 14.30 -5.57 2.77
CA GLU A 7 14.89 -4.44 3.50
C GLU A 7 13.91 -3.26 3.61
N LEU A 8 13.20 -2.96 2.51
CA LEU A 8 12.20 -1.89 2.50
C LEU A 8 11.03 -2.21 3.43
N ILE A 9 10.56 -3.46 3.41
CA ILE A 9 9.50 -3.94 4.32
C ILE A 9 9.93 -3.80 5.79
N GLN A 10 11.17 -4.14 6.12
CA GLN A 10 11.71 -3.98 7.48
C GLN A 10 11.77 -2.50 7.92
N LYS A 11 12.15 -1.58 7.02
CA LYS A 11 12.14 -0.13 7.31
C LYS A 11 10.74 0.41 7.61
N MET A 12 9.71 -0.19 7.02
CA MET A 12 8.31 0.12 7.32
C MET A 12 7.82 -0.44 8.66
N ARG A 13 8.65 -1.21 9.38
CA ARG A 13 8.34 -1.87 10.67
C ARG A 13 7.15 -2.83 10.60
N LEU A 14 6.86 -3.34 9.40
CA LEU A 14 5.86 -4.39 9.20
C LEU A 14 6.47 -5.74 9.62
N LYS A 15 5.62 -6.59 10.20
CA LYS A 15 5.96 -7.92 10.70
C LYS A 15 5.15 -8.98 9.96
N GLU A 16 5.55 -10.23 10.14
CA GLU A 16 4.77 -11.36 9.65
C GLU A 16 3.29 -11.25 10.07
N GLY A 17 2.39 -11.50 9.13
CA GLY A 17 0.95 -11.37 9.31
C GLY A 17 0.40 -9.97 8.97
N ASN A 18 1.24 -8.93 8.92
CA ASN A 18 0.77 -7.61 8.53
C ASN A 18 0.36 -7.55 7.05
N ARG A 19 -0.58 -6.64 6.76
CA ARG A 19 -1.14 -6.39 5.44
C ARG A 19 -0.65 -5.06 4.90
N LEU A 20 0.03 -5.10 3.76
CA LEU A 20 0.54 -3.92 3.07
C LEU A 20 -0.32 -3.63 1.83
N LEU A 21 -0.89 -2.43 1.76
CA LEU A 21 -1.49 -1.90 0.54
C LEU A 21 -0.42 -1.15 -0.26
N VAL A 22 -0.27 -1.49 -1.54
CA VAL A 22 0.62 -0.77 -2.45
C VAL A 22 -0.22 -0.05 -3.49
N LEU A 23 -0.06 1.26 -3.59
CA LEU A 23 -0.74 2.11 -4.55
C LEU A 23 0.28 2.69 -5.52
N ASP A 24 0.10 2.39 -6.81
CA ASP A 24 0.82 3.00 -7.91
C ASP A 24 -0.22 3.43 -8.95
N ASN A 25 0.04 4.55 -9.63
CA ASN A 25 -0.90 5.19 -10.53
C ASN A 25 -1.33 4.31 -11.71
N GLU A 26 -0.55 3.28 -12.05
CA GLU A 26 -0.70 2.57 -13.32
C GLU A 26 -0.75 1.05 -13.21
N LYS A 27 -0.52 0.46 -12.03
CA LYS A 27 -0.46 -1.01 -11.89
C LYS A 27 -0.97 -1.49 -10.53
N GLU A 28 -1.94 -2.42 -10.58
CA GLU A 28 -2.11 -3.37 -9.50
C GLU A 28 -0.89 -4.29 -9.49
N TYR A 29 -0.09 -4.21 -8.43
CA TYR A 29 0.99 -5.16 -8.27
C TYR A 29 0.51 -6.40 -7.54
N LYS A 30 0.65 -7.55 -8.20
CA LYS A 30 0.58 -8.84 -7.53
C LYS A 30 1.94 -9.18 -6.96
N PHE A 31 2.20 -8.72 -5.74
CA PHE A 31 3.38 -9.14 -5.00
C PHE A 31 3.10 -10.46 -4.27
N SER A 32 4.05 -11.39 -4.33
CA SER A 32 4.12 -12.50 -3.38
C SER A 32 4.43 -11.95 -1.99
N SER A 33 4.02 -12.66 -0.93
CA SER A 33 4.34 -12.25 0.44
C SER A 33 5.84 -12.10 0.64
N ILE A 34 6.27 -11.01 1.27
CA ILE A 34 7.68 -10.74 1.59
C ILE A 34 7.83 -10.79 3.11
N ASN A 35 8.71 -11.64 3.63
CA ASN A 35 8.91 -11.86 5.07
C ASN A 35 7.59 -12.08 5.86
N GLY A 36 6.63 -12.78 5.25
CA GLY A 36 5.33 -13.03 5.88
C GLY A 36 4.37 -11.83 5.90
N VAL A 37 4.77 -10.67 5.36
CA VAL A 37 3.85 -9.55 5.07
C VAL A 37 3.04 -9.89 3.84
N ARG A 38 1.72 -9.77 3.95
CA ARG A 38 0.76 -10.06 2.88
C ARG A 38 0.40 -8.76 2.17
N PHE A 39 0.19 -8.85 0.86
CA PHE A 39 -0.31 -7.72 0.09
C PHE A 39 -1.83 -7.74 0.07
N THR A 40 -2.45 -6.58 0.23
CA THR A 40 -3.90 -6.41 0.17
C THR A 40 -4.28 -5.33 -0.81
N ASN A 41 -5.45 -5.49 -1.44
CA ASN A 41 -6.08 -4.45 -2.26
C ASN A 41 -7.16 -3.68 -1.48
N GLN A 42 -7.42 -4.06 -0.22
CA GLN A 42 -8.41 -3.42 0.63
C GLN A 42 -7.73 -2.45 1.60
N SER A 43 -8.02 -1.16 1.49
CA SER A 43 -7.42 -0.15 2.38
C SER A 43 -7.91 -0.26 3.81
N SER A 44 -9.15 -0.72 4.01
CA SER A 44 -9.74 -0.98 5.32
C SER A 44 -9.03 -2.07 6.13
N GLU A 45 -8.32 -2.97 5.44
CA GLU A 45 -7.61 -4.10 6.06
C GLU A 45 -6.10 -3.87 6.18
N ALA A 46 -5.59 -2.75 5.67
CA ALA A 46 -4.15 -2.51 5.57
C ALA A 46 -3.56 -2.01 6.89
N ASP A 47 -2.48 -2.64 7.34
CA ASP A 47 -1.65 -2.17 8.47
C ASP A 47 -0.66 -1.08 8.03
N GLY A 48 -0.37 -1.01 6.73
CA GLY A 48 0.52 0.00 6.14
C GLY A 48 0.17 0.27 4.69
N VAL A 49 0.49 1.48 4.24
CA VAL A 49 0.30 1.91 2.85
C VAL A 49 1.63 2.37 2.27
N LEU A 50 2.01 1.80 1.13
CA LEU A 50 3.11 2.29 0.31
C LEU A 50 2.53 2.96 -0.94
N LEU A 51 2.79 4.25 -1.09
CA LEU A 51 2.22 5.07 -2.15
C LEU A 51 3.30 5.62 -3.07
N PHE A 52 3.18 5.32 -4.36
CA PHE A 52 4.02 5.87 -5.41
C PHE A 52 3.25 6.94 -6.18
N ALA A 53 3.63 8.19 -5.97
CA ALA A 53 3.05 9.34 -6.64
C ALA A 53 4.11 10.06 -7.49
N ASN A 54 3.79 10.27 -8.76
CA ASN A 54 4.63 11.00 -9.71
C ASN A 54 4.33 12.52 -9.77
N SER A 55 3.32 12.99 -9.02
CA SER A 55 2.94 14.40 -8.94
C SER A 55 2.12 14.67 -7.67
N SER A 56 2.00 15.94 -7.28
CA SER A 56 1.12 16.35 -6.18
C SER A 56 -0.36 16.02 -6.46
N SER A 57 -0.77 16.04 -7.73
CA SER A 57 -2.13 15.68 -8.14
C SER A 57 -2.41 14.19 -7.92
N SER A 58 -1.48 13.31 -8.30
CA SER A 58 -1.62 11.87 -8.08
C SER A 58 -1.54 11.49 -6.60
N LEU A 59 -0.68 12.17 -5.83
CA LEU A 59 -0.64 12.03 -4.37
C LEU A 59 -2.00 12.36 -3.75
N LYS A 60 -2.59 13.51 -4.12
CA LYS A 60 -3.90 13.95 -3.62
C LYS A 60 -5.01 12.96 -4.00
N SER A 61 -5.02 12.49 -5.25
CA SER A 61 -6.00 11.50 -5.72
C SER A 61 -5.93 10.20 -4.93
N ALA A 62 -4.72 9.66 -4.72
CA ALA A 62 -4.54 8.43 -3.96
C ALA A 62 -4.94 8.59 -2.49
N PHE A 63 -4.58 9.71 -1.85
CA PHE A 63 -5.02 10.02 -0.49
C PHE A 63 -6.55 10.07 -0.35
N LEU A 64 -7.24 10.68 -1.31
CA LEU A 64 -8.71 10.70 -1.31
C LEU A 64 -9.32 9.30 -1.43
N LYS A 65 -8.72 8.41 -2.24
CA LYS A 65 -9.17 7.01 -2.33
C LYS A 65 -9.00 6.26 -1.01
N ILE A 66 -7.85 6.43 -0.35
CA ILE A 66 -7.60 5.85 0.97
C ILE A 66 -8.62 6.37 1.98
N LEU A 67 -8.85 7.68 2.03
CA LEU A 67 -9.82 8.28 2.95
C LEU A 67 -11.23 7.73 2.76
N LYS A 68 -11.69 7.59 1.51
CA LYS A 68 -13.00 6.98 1.17
C LYS A 68 -13.10 5.50 1.54
N SER A 69 -11.99 4.76 1.57
CA SER A 69 -12.01 3.35 1.95
C SER A 69 -11.92 3.15 3.47
N ILE A 70 -11.30 4.09 4.20
CA ILE A 70 -11.18 4.02 5.67
C ILE A 70 -12.43 4.58 6.33
N GLY A 71 -12.88 5.75 5.87
CA GLY A 71 -14.20 6.26 6.20
C GLY A 71 -15.19 5.54 5.30
N THR A 72 -15.84 4.49 5.79
CA THR A 72 -17.17 4.13 5.31
C THR A 72 -17.95 5.43 5.14
N GLU A 73 -18.19 5.86 3.90
CA GLU A 73 -19.09 6.99 3.60
C GLU A 73 -20.47 6.61 4.19
N THR A 74 -20.78 7.14 5.37
CA THR A 74 -22.16 7.39 5.83
C THR A 74 -22.65 8.68 5.22
#